data_AF-A0A091RVE1-F1
#
_entry.id   AF-A0A091RVE1-F1
#
_cell.length_a   1.000
_cell.length_b   1.000
_cell.length_c   1.000
_cell.angle_alpha   90.00
_cell.angle_beta   90.00
_cell.angle_gamma   90.00
#
_symmetry.space_group_name_H-M   'P 1'
#
loop_
_entity.id
_entity.type
_entity.pdbx_description
1 polymer ?
#
loop_
_entity_poly.entity_id
_entity_poly.type
_entity_poly.pdbx_seq_one_letter_code
_entity_poly.pdbx_strand_id
1 'polypeptide(L)'
;FIVLALCCSFFSSRATPLPFEFSDCDDPDVFKAVDAALKKYNGDRATGNQFALYMVMEAKKTAGPDAQFHVKYQIRETTCAAEENKLWQDCDYKVSADAKTGECTAQVHMNNAEKTSNVSQDCKIFPDMPKITLTQATCLGCFHPISSDSSVVSEILKQAIQKFNKHSAEPALFKLVEIKEAKRQTVAGWNYAIKYEIEETNCSKDQFQDLTPECKTTSRG
;
A
#
# COMPACT_ATOMS: atom_id res chain seq x y z
N PHE A 1 -49.60 41.45 58.07
CA PHE A 1 -48.56 41.09 57.08
C PHE A 1 -48.68 39.61 56.78
N ILE A 2 -49.27 39.25 55.64
CA ILE A 2 -49.39 37.86 55.18
C ILE A 2 -48.29 37.64 54.15
N VAL A 3 -47.34 36.75 54.46
CA VAL A 3 -46.28 36.36 53.52
C VAL A 3 -46.80 35.12 52.78
N LEU A 4 -47.20 35.30 51.52
CA LEU A 4 -47.42 34.19 50.60
C LEU A 4 -46.06 33.64 50.15
N ALA A 5 -45.67 32.49 50.68
CA ALA A 5 -44.52 31.74 50.17
C ALA A 5 -44.97 30.91 48.95
N LEU A 6 -44.72 31.43 47.74
CA LEU A 6 -44.81 30.67 46.51
C LEU A 6 -43.66 29.65 46.46
N CYS A 7 -43.95 28.39 46.81
CA CYS A 7 -43.07 27.26 46.52
C CYS A 7 -43.09 26.98 45.01
N CYS A 8 -42.21 27.63 44.26
CA CYS A 8 -41.83 27.16 42.93
C CYS A 8 -41.14 25.80 43.09
N SER A 9 -41.92 24.73 42.92
CA SER A 9 -41.39 23.39 42.69
C SER A 9 -40.66 23.44 41.35
N PHE A 10 -39.35 23.71 41.39
CA PHE A 10 -38.46 23.50 40.26
C PHE A 10 -38.44 22.00 39.96
N PHE A 11 -39.39 21.54 39.15
CA PHE A 11 -39.24 20.29 38.42
C PHE A 11 -38.07 20.49 37.47
N SER A 12 -36.86 20.18 37.95
CA SER A 12 -35.67 20.15 37.12
C SER A 12 -35.82 18.97 36.15
N SER A 13 -36.47 19.23 35.02
CA SER A 13 -36.52 18.29 33.91
C SER A 13 -35.10 18.21 33.35
N ARG A 14 -34.30 17.27 33.86
CA ARG A 14 -33.04 16.91 33.22
C ARG A 14 -33.40 16.20 31.91
N ALA A 15 -33.18 16.88 30.78
CA ALA A 15 -33.19 16.21 29.49
C ALA A 15 -32.14 15.09 29.54
N THR A 16 -32.57 13.86 29.33
CA THR A 16 -31.64 12.73 29.23
C THR A 16 -31.07 12.75 27.81
N PRO A 17 -29.74 12.84 27.62
CA PRO A 17 -29.16 12.82 26.29
C PRO A 17 -29.54 11.53 25.56
N LEU A 18 -29.88 11.65 24.28
CA LEU A 18 -30.16 10.48 23.45
C LEU A 18 -28.90 9.60 23.36
N PRO A 19 -29.04 8.27 23.42
CA PRO A 19 -27.90 7.38 23.28
C PRO A 19 -27.33 7.44 21.85
N PHE A 20 -26.02 7.28 21.74
CA PHE A 20 -25.33 7.13 20.46
C PHE A 20 -25.38 5.68 20.00
N GLU A 21 -25.80 5.46 18.76
CA GLU A 21 -25.80 4.17 18.09
C GLU A 21 -24.73 4.16 17.00
N PHE A 22 -24.08 3.01 16.80
CA PHE A 22 -23.11 2.86 15.71
C PHE A 22 -23.80 3.04 14.36
N SER A 23 -23.12 3.73 13.45
CA SER A 23 -23.53 3.92 12.07
C SER A 23 -22.46 3.40 11.13
N ASP A 24 -22.85 3.05 9.91
CA ASP A 24 -21.92 2.67 8.87
C ASP A 24 -21.02 3.88 8.53
N CYS A 25 -19.71 3.65 8.38
CA CYS A 25 -18.76 4.69 8.00
C CYS A 25 -19.01 5.18 6.57
N ASP A 26 -19.61 4.33 5.72
CA ASP A 26 -19.96 4.65 4.34
C ASP A 26 -21.39 5.25 4.22
N ASP A 27 -22.09 5.46 5.34
CA ASP A 27 -23.40 6.12 5.36
C ASP A 27 -23.27 7.55 4.78
N PRO A 28 -24.06 7.93 3.76
CA PRO A 28 -24.03 9.27 3.18
C PRO A 28 -24.22 10.40 4.20
N ASP A 29 -25.01 10.18 5.26
CA ASP A 29 -25.21 11.19 6.30
C ASP A 29 -23.98 11.33 7.20
N VAL A 30 -23.23 10.25 7.42
CA VAL A 30 -21.92 10.30 8.08
C VAL A 30 -20.94 11.10 7.22
N PHE A 31 -20.94 10.90 5.90
CA PHE A 31 -20.11 11.71 5.01
C PHE A 31 -20.50 13.20 5.05
N LYS A 32 -21.79 13.54 5.07
CA LYS A 32 -22.25 14.95 5.23
C LYS A 32 -21.74 15.56 6.54
N ALA A 33 -21.79 14.80 7.64
CA ALA A 33 -21.28 15.26 8.93
C ALA A 33 -19.77 15.51 8.88
N VAL A 34 -18.99 14.59 8.30
CA VAL A 34 -17.54 14.73 8.13
C VAL A 34 -17.21 15.90 7.19
N ASP A 35 -17.94 16.07 6.09
CA ASP A 35 -17.77 17.19 5.16
C ASP A 35 -18.00 18.53 5.85
N ALA A 36 -19.06 18.66 6.64
CA ALA A 36 -19.33 19.87 7.42
C ALA A 36 -18.22 20.15 8.45
N ALA A 37 -17.73 19.12 9.14
CA ALA A 37 -16.65 19.25 10.09
C ALA A 37 -15.34 19.70 9.42
N LEU A 38 -14.98 19.06 8.31
CA LEU A 38 -13.75 19.34 7.58
C LEU A 38 -13.77 20.69 6.87
N LYS A 39 -14.91 21.10 6.30
CA LYS A 39 -15.11 22.45 5.76
C LYS A 39 -14.91 23.51 6.83
N LYS A 40 -15.48 23.31 8.03
CA LYS A 40 -15.24 24.21 9.16
C LYS A 40 -13.76 24.21 9.56
N TYR A 41 -13.13 23.04 9.63
CA TYR A 41 -11.71 22.92 10.00
C TYR A 41 -10.82 23.72 9.05
N ASN A 42 -11.00 23.54 7.74
CA ASN A 42 -10.22 24.25 6.74
C ASN A 42 -10.55 25.75 6.71
N GLY A 43 -11.82 26.12 6.90
CA GLY A 43 -12.24 27.53 6.93
C GLY A 43 -11.74 28.30 8.15
N ASP A 44 -11.54 27.64 9.29
CA ASP A 44 -10.99 28.24 10.51
C ASP A 44 -9.44 28.43 10.42
N ARG A 45 -8.78 27.87 9.40
CA ARG A 45 -7.33 27.99 9.21
C ARG A 45 -6.97 29.22 8.40
N ALA A 46 -6.12 30.07 8.96
CA ALA A 46 -5.62 31.26 8.28
C ALA A 46 -4.44 30.99 7.33
N THR A 47 -3.71 29.88 7.50
CA THR A 47 -2.48 29.60 6.73
C THR A 47 -2.24 28.10 6.51
N GLY A 48 -1.41 27.79 5.50
CA GLY A 48 -1.02 26.44 5.13
C GLY A 48 -1.96 25.81 4.11
N ASN A 49 -1.81 24.52 3.87
CA ASN A 49 -2.69 23.81 2.94
C ASN A 49 -3.96 23.32 3.62
N GLN A 50 -5.02 23.18 2.82
CA GLN A 50 -6.24 22.48 3.20
C GLN A 50 -5.96 21.00 3.45
N PHE A 51 -6.83 20.38 4.24
CA PHE A 51 -6.84 18.95 4.48
C PHE A 51 -8.05 18.31 3.81
N ALA A 52 -7.85 17.12 3.23
CA ALA A 52 -8.92 16.30 2.66
C ALA A 52 -9.11 15.05 3.51
N LEU A 53 -10.34 14.52 3.52
CA LEU A 53 -10.68 13.26 4.17
C LEU A 53 -9.85 12.12 3.59
N TYR A 54 -9.24 11.28 4.42
CA TYR A 54 -8.60 10.04 4.00
C TYR A 54 -9.48 8.82 4.26
N MET A 55 -10.01 8.70 5.48
CA MET A 55 -10.96 7.64 5.83
C MET A 55 -11.73 7.95 7.12
N VAL A 56 -12.95 7.42 7.24
CA VAL A 56 -13.74 7.45 8.48
C VAL A 56 -13.44 6.18 9.28
N MET A 57 -13.03 6.34 10.53
CA MET A 57 -12.62 5.25 11.42
C MET A 57 -13.76 4.75 12.31
N GLU A 58 -14.64 5.66 12.74
CA GLU A 58 -15.79 5.35 13.60
C GLU A 58 -16.89 6.39 13.36
N ALA A 59 -18.14 5.94 13.26
CA ALA A 59 -19.30 6.81 13.21
C ALA A 59 -20.38 6.34 14.18
N LYS A 60 -20.97 7.29 14.90
CA LYS A 60 -22.13 7.08 15.76
C LYS A 60 -23.13 8.22 15.57
N LYS A 61 -24.42 7.93 15.65
CA LYS A 61 -25.48 8.94 15.61
C LYS A 61 -26.54 8.72 16.69
N THR A 62 -27.17 9.79 17.16
CA THR A 62 -28.35 9.68 18.02
C THR A 62 -29.59 9.36 17.19
N ALA A 63 -30.52 8.59 17.75
CA ALA A 63 -31.81 8.34 17.10
C ALA A 63 -32.69 9.60 17.06
N GLY A 64 -33.50 9.76 16.02
CA GLY A 64 -34.45 10.86 15.88
C GLY A 64 -34.05 11.87 14.79
N PRO A 65 -34.90 12.88 14.55
CA PRO A 65 -34.80 13.72 13.36
C PRO A 65 -33.74 14.84 13.52
N ASP A 66 -33.45 15.27 14.75
CA ASP A 66 -32.33 16.16 15.10
C ASP A 66 -31.10 15.33 15.51
N ALA A 67 -30.51 14.64 14.55
CA ALA A 67 -29.42 13.71 14.80
C ALA A 67 -28.11 14.45 15.16
N GLN A 68 -27.47 14.00 16.25
CA GLN A 68 -26.11 14.36 16.58
C GLN A 68 -25.18 13.23 16.14
N PHE A 69 -24.17 13.58 15.35
CA PHE A 69 -23.13 12.66 14.90
C PHE A 69 -21.89 12.80 15.78
N HIS A 70 -21.27 11.66 16.10
CA HIS A 70 -19.93 11.56 16.65
C HIS A 70 -19.09 10.76 15.67
N VAL A 71 -18.12 11.41 15.01
CA VAL A 71 -17.30 10.82 13.98
C VAL A 71 -15.82 10.93 14.32
N LYS A 72 -15.07 9.86 14.06
CA LYS A 72 -13.61 9.85 14.09
C LYS A 72 -13.10 9.56 12.68
N TYR A 73 -12.20 10.40 12.18
CA TYR A 73 -11.74 10.30 10.80
C TYR A 73 -10.29 10.77 10.67
N GLN A 74 -9.61 10.27 9.65
CA GLN A 74 -8.27 10.67 9.28
C GLN A 74 -8.31 11.66 8.13
N ILE A 75 -7.40 12.63 8.17
CA ILE A 75 -7.23 13.66 7.15
C ILE A 75 -5.79 13.70 6.64
N ARG A 76 -5.61 14.15 5.40
CA ARG A 76 -4.30 14.32 4.76
C ARG A 76 -4.17 15.70 4.17
N GLU A 77 -2.98 16.27 4.28
CA GLU A 77 -2.63 17.55 3.68
C GLU A 77 -2.76 17.47 2.15
N THR A 78 -3.37 18.48 1.56
CA THR A 78 -3.58 18.60 0.12
C THR A 78 -2.62 19.59 -0.52
N THR A 79 -2.72 19.75 -1.83
CA THR A 79 -1.99 20.77 -2.59
C THR A 79 -2.68 22.13 -2.62
N CYS A 80 -3.95 22.22 -2.19
CA CYS A 80 -4.70 23.49 -2.16
C CYS A 80 -4.30 24.31 -0.93
N ALA A 81 -4.04 25.60 -1.12
CA ALA A 81 -3.85 26.52 -0.01
C ALA A 81 -5.18 26.80 0.74
N ALA A 82 -5.11 27.09 2.05
CA ALA A 82 -6.29 27.35 2.87
C ALA A 82 -7.08 28.57 2.38
N GLU A 83 -6.39 29.56 1.82
CA GLU A 83 -6.96 30.77 1.23
C GLU A 83 -7.58 30.57 -0.16
N GLU A 84 -7.36 29.43 -0.81
CA GLU A 84 -8.02 29.12 -2.08
C GLU A 84 -9.52 28.86 -1.85
N ASN A 85 -10.37 29.47 -2.66
CA ASN A 85 -11.81 29.19 -2.67
C ASN A 85 -12.13 27.88 -3.40
N LYS A 86 -11.50 26.78 -2.96
CA LYS A 86 -11.73 25.42 -3.44
C LYS A 86 -12.29 24.57 -2.31
N LEU A 87 -13.11 23.61 -2.72
CA LEU A 87 -13.57 22.57 -1.82
C LEU A 87 -12.47 21.51 -1.67
N TRP A 88 -12.34 20.94 -0.47
CA TRP A 88 -11.31 19.94 -0.20
C TRP A 88 -11.45 18.69 -1.07
N GLN A 89 -12.65 18.40 -1.58
CA GLN A 89 -12.93 17.30 -2.50
C GLN A 89 -12.26 17.48 -3.87
N ASP A 90 -11.97 18.72 -4.26
CA ASP A 90 -11.36 19.06 -5.55
C ASP A 90 -9.83 19.20 -5.45
N CYS A 91 -9.27 18.83 -4.29
CA CYS A 91 -7.86 19.02 -3.96
C CYS A 91 -7.10 17.70 -3.95
N ASP A 92 -6.01 17.64 -4.71
CA ASP A 92 -5.13 16.48 -4.72
C ASP A 92 -4.37 16.33 -3.39
N TYR A 93 -4.17 15.09 -2.95
CA TYR A 93 -3.30 14.83 -1.81
C TYR A 93 -1.85 15.20 -2.13
N LYS A 94 -1.18 15.80 -1.15
CA LYS A 94 0.24 16.12 -1.25
C LYS A 94 1.06 14.82 -1.17
N VAL A 95 1.87 14.57 -2.19
CA VAL A 95 2.70 13.34 -2.32
C VAL A 95 4.06 13.45 -1.59
N SER A 96 4.41 14.64 -1.09
CA SER A 96 5.68 14.89 -0.40
C SER A 96 5.86 13.98 0.83
N ALA A 97 7.11 13.58 1.10
CA ALA A 97 7.48 12.93 2.36
C ALA A 97 7.19 13.81 3.59
N ASP A 98 7.04 15.12 3.39
CA ASP A 98 6.70 16.10 4.43
C ASP A 98 5.18 16.41 4.49
N ALA A 99 4.34 15.61 3.82
CA ALA A 99 2.89 15.79 3.84
C ALA A 99 2.33 15.44 5.23
N LYS A 100 1.61 16.40 5.81
CA LYS A 100 1.01 16.22 7.15
C LYS A 100 -0.21 15.31 7.07
N THR A 101 -0.41 14.52 8.11
CA THR A 101 -1.65 13.77 8.33
C THR A 101 -2.32 14.23 9.60
N GLY A 102 -3.56 13.82 9.84
CA GLY A 102 -4.23 14.13 11.09
C GLY A 102 -5.33 13.15 11.44
N GLU A 103 -5.64 13.09 12.72
CA GLU A 103 -6.78 12.37 13.27
C GLU A 103 -7.72 13.36 13.94
N CYS A 104 -8.97 13.34 13.50
CA CYS A 104 -10.00 14.24 13.97
C CYS A 104 -11.11 13.46 14.67
N THR A 105 -11.63 14.04 15.74
CA THR A 105 -12.90 13.64 16.37
C THR A 105 -13.84 14.83 16.31
N ALA A 106 -15.01 14.66 15.69
CA ALA A 106 -16.00 15.72 15.55
C ALA A 106 -17.37 15.29 16.11
N GLN A 107 -18.06 16.26 16.70
CA GLN A 107 -19.47 16.21 17.04
C GLN A 107 -20.23 17.21 16.17
N VAL A 108 -21.18 16.71 15.38
CA VAL A 108 -21.90 17.50 14.39
C VAL A 108 -23.40 17.37 14.62
N HIS A 109 -24.07 18.50 14.81
CA HIS A 109 -25.53 18.53 14.96
C HIS A 109 -26.17 18.91 13.64
N MET A 110 -26.99 18.00 13.10
CA MET A 110 -27.74 18.18 11.87
C MET A 110 -29.23 18.21 12.19
N ASN A 111 -29.94 19.23 11.70
CA ASN A 111 -31.38 19.31 11.86
C ASN A 111 -32.12 18.48 10.78
N ASN A 112 -33.45 18.39 10.89
CA ASN A 112 -34.31 17.65 9.95
C ASN A 112 -34.20 18.10 8.48
N ALA A 113 -33.69 19.30 8.21
CA ALA A 113 -33.46 19.82 6.86
C ALA A 113 -32.02 19.54 6.38
N GLU A 114 -31.31 18.62 7.06
CA GLU A 114 -29.90 18.28 6.86
C GLU A 114 -28.96 19.48 6.99
N LYS A 115 -29.42 20.56 7.63
CA LYS A 115 -28.63 21.77 7.81
C LYS A 115 -27.82 21.64 9.10
N THR A 116 -26.51 21.71 8.95
CA THR A 116 -25.60 21.73 10.09
C THR A 116 -25.81 22.99 10.91
N SER A 117 -26.06 22.82 12.21
CA SER A 117 -26.29 23.93 13.14
C SER A 117 -25.10 24.18 14.06
N ASN A 118 -24.38 23.12 14.43
CA ASN A 118 -23.22 23.20 15.31
C ASN A 118 -22.20 22.10 14.98
N VAL A 119 -20.92 22.47 14.97
CA VAL A 119 -19.78 21.59 14.77
C VAL A 119 -18.77 21.88 15.88
N SER A 120 -18.46 20.88 16.69
CA SER A 120 -17.33 20.89 17.61
C SER A 120 -16.36 19.81 17.18
N GLN A 121 -15.07 20.12 17.07
CA GLN A 121 -14.08 19.15 16.64
C GLN A 121 -12.72 19.41 17.27
N ASP A 122 -11.97 18.33 17.43
CA ASP A 122 -10.56 18.34 17.81
C ASP A 122 -9.78 17.51 16.77
N CYS A 123 -8.70 18.08 16.24
CA CYS A 123 -7.86 17.45 15.22
C CYS A 123 -6.41 17.48 15.68
N LYS A 124 -5.78 16.30 15.77
CA LYS A 124 -4.36 16.15 16.04
C LYS A 124 -3.63 15.98 14.73
N ILE A 125 -2.75 16.93 14.40
CA ILE A 125 -1.96 16.91 13.17
C ILE A 125 -0.59 16.29 13.45
N PHE A 126 -0.22 15.31 12.64
CA PHE A 126 1.05 14.62 12.69
C PHE A 126 1.92 15.05 11.50
N PRO A 127 3.18 15.45 11.73
CA PRO A 127 4.08 15.90 10.68
C PRO A 127 4.63 14.78 9.79
N ASP A 128 4.25 13.52 10.02
CA ASP A 128 4.83 12.36 9.34
C ASP A 128 3.79 11.25 9.17
N MET A 129 3.80 10.60 8.00
CA MET A 129 3.39 9.19 7.89
C MET A 129 4.71 8.43 8.00
N PRO A 130 4.93 7.61 9.04
CA PRO A 130 6.15 6.82 9.11
C PRO A 130 6.28 6.12 7.76
N LYS A 131 7.39 6.39 7.05
CA LYS A 131 7.68 5.75 5.76
C LYS A 131 7.47 4.27 5.98
N ILE A 132 6.35 3.74 5.52
CA ILE A 132 6.24 2.31 5.27
C ILE A 132 7.20 2.16 4.10
N THR A 133 8.46 1.87 4.41
CA THR A 133 9.36 1.31 3.42
C THR A 133 8.62 0.07 2.96
N LEU A 134 7.99 0.18 1.79
CA LEU A 134 7.43 -0.94 1.09
C LEU A 134 8.64 -1.79 0.72
N THR A 135 9.11 -2.57 1.69
CA THR A 135 10.06 -3.64 1.45
C THR A 135 9.30 -4.53 0.50
N GLN A 136 9.69 -4.48 -0.77
CA GLN A 136 9.13 -5.36 -1.78
C GLN A 136 9.24 -6.77 -1.21
N ALA A 137 8.08 -7.36 -0.90
CA ALA A 137 8.05 -8.70 -0.36
C ALA A 137 8.77 -9.60 -1.35
N THR A 138 9.83 -10.28 -0.90
CA THR A 138 10.61 -11.14 -1.77
C THR A 138 9.70 -12.26 -2.29
N CYS A 139 9.48 -12.29 -3.61
CA CYS A 139 8.67 -13.32 -4.24
C CYS A 139 9.37 -14.68 -4.14
N LEU A 140 9.03 -15.50 -3.14
CA LEU A 140 9.68 -16.80 -2.90
C LEU A 140 9.54 -17.78 -4.09
N GLY A 141 8.50 -17.62 -4.90
CA GLY A 141 8.23 -18.45 -6.08
C GLY A 141 8.79 -17.92 -7.40
N CYS A 142 9.47 -16.76 -7.42
CA CYS A 142 10.04 -16.20 -8.64
C CYS A 142 11.46 -16.74 -8.89
N PHE A 143 11.99 -16.50 -10.09
CA PHE A 143 13.39 -16.79 -10.37
C PHE A 143 14.29 -15.85 -9.57
N HIS A 144 15.19 -16.44 -8.79
CA HIS A 144 16.23 -15.73 -8.06
C HIS A 144 17.59 -16.05 -8.67
N PRO A 145 18.48 -15.04 -8.80
CA PRO A 145 19.86 -15.28 -9.18
C PRO A 145 20.53 -16.27 -8.22
N ILE A 146 21.32 -17.18 -8.77
CA ILE A 146 22.20 -18.07 -8.01
C ILE A 146 23.63 -17.93 -8.55
N SER A 147 24.61 -18.35 -7.76
CA SER A 147 26.01 -18.36 -8.22
C SER A 147 26.19 -19.32 -9.39
N SER A 148 26.79 -18.80 -10.48
CA SER A 148 27.23 -19.59 -11.63
C SER A 148 28.27 -20.64 -11.25
N ASP A 149 29.05 -20.41 -10.19
CA ASP A 149 30.09 -21.33 -9.70
C ASP A 149 29.54 -22.42 -8.77
N SER A 150 28.23 -22.49 -8.56
CA SER A 150 27.64 -23.52 -7.70
C SER A 150 27.81 -24.92 -8.29
N SER A 151 28.11 -25.90 -7.45
CA SER A 151 28.27 -27.30 -7.86
C SER A 151 27.04 -27.84 -8.60
N VAL A 152 25.84 -27.39 -8.20
CA VAL A 152 24.57 -27.76 -8.83
C VAL A 152 24.49 -27.24 -10.27
N VAL A 153 24.89 -25.98 -10.53
CA VAL A 153 24.93 -25.41 -11.88
C VAL A 153 25.93 -26.19 -12.75
N SER A 154 27.12 -26.48 -12.21
CA SER A 154 28.15 -27.27 -12.90
C SER A 154 27.67 -28.68 -13.27
N GLU A 155 26.95 -29.36 -12.38
CA GLU A 155 26.42 -30.70 -12.64
C GLU A 155 25.30 -30.69 -13.71
N ILE A 156 24.38 -29.72 -13.63
CA ILE A 156 23.32 -29.54 -14.63
C ILE A 156 23.93 -29.27 -16.01
N LEU A 157 24.90 -28.36 -16.10
CA LEU A 157 25.56 -28.02 -17.37
C LEU A 157 26.34 -29.20 -17.93
N LYS A 158 27.03 -29.98 -17.09
CA LYS A 158 27.71 -31.21 -17.51
C LYS A 158 26.72 -32.17 -18.19
N GLN A 159 25.59 -32.45 -17.55
CA GLN A 159 24.56 -33.34 -18.11
C GLN A 159 23.93 -32.75 -19.38
N ALA A 160 23.65 -31.44 -19.40
CA ALA A 160 23.06 -30.76 -20.56
C ALA A 160 23.99 -30.81 -21.79
N ILE A 161 25.28 -30.56 -21.60
CA ILE A 161 26.29 -30.57 -22.67
C ILE A 161 26.54 -32.00 -23.15
N GLN A 162 26.66 -32.97 -22.24
CA GLN A 162 26.76 -34.39 -22.62
C GLN A 162 25.54 -34.84 -23.44
N LYS A 163 24.33 -34.44 -23.02
CA LYS A 163 23.10 -34.72 -23.77
C LYS A 163 23.12 -34.04 -25.14
N PHE A 164 23.54 -32.79 -25.23
CA PHE A 164 23.69 -32.07 -26.50
C PHE A 164 24.67 -32.80 -27.43
N ASN A 165 25.89 -33.08 -26.98
CA ASN A 165 26.90 -33.78 -27.78
C ASN A 165 26.42 -35.16 -28.24
N LYS A 166 25.67 -35.89 -27.41
CA LYS A 166 25.15 -37.21 -27.79
C LYS A 166 24.04 -37.16 -28.85
N HIS A 167 23.21 -36.13 -28.84
CA HIS A 167 21.97 -36.11 -29.64
C HIS A 167 21.93 -35.04 -30.74
N SER A 168 22.87 -34.08 -30.75
CA SER A 168 22.96 -33.10 -31.82
C SER A 168 23.45 -33.74 -33.12
N ALA A 169 23.07 -33.16 -34.26
CA ALA A 169 23.54 -33.59 -35.58
C ALA A 169 24.96 -33.09 -35.91
N GLU A 170 25.55 -32.29 -35.04
CA GLU A 170 26.90 -31.75 -35.25
C GLU A 170 27.95 -32.87 -35.26
N PRO A 171 28.97 -32.83 -36.14
CA PRO A 171 30.01 -33.86 -36.20
C PRO A 171 31.04 -33.74 -35.07
N ALA A 172 31.24 -32.54 -34.55
CA ALA A 172 32.18 -32.24 -33.47
C ALA A 172 31.53 -32.26 -32.09
N LEU A 173 32.35 -32.44 -31.06
CA LEU A 173 31.97 -32.26 -29.67
C LEU A 173 32.08 -30.78 -29.28
N PHE A 174 31.15 -30.31 -28.46
CA PHE A 174 31.10 -28.94 -27.95
C PHE A 174 31.40 -28.93 -26.46
N LYS A 175 32.12 -27.90 -26.00
CA LYS A 175 32.44 -27.71 -24.58
C LYS A 175 31.91 -26.38 -24.06
N LEU A 176 31.68 -26.29 -22.75
CA LEU A 176 31.32 -25.05 -22.07
C LEU A 176 32.42 -24.01 -22.21
N VAL A 177 32.03 -22.75 -22.46
CA VAL A 177 32.93 -21.58 -22.48
C VAL A 177 32.59 -20.64 -21.33
N GLU A 178 31.33 -20.22 -21.24
CA GLU A 178 30.90 -19.20 -20.29
C GLU A 178 29.49 -19.48 -19.77
N ILE A 179 29.25 -19.17 -18.50
CA ILE A 179 27.92 -19.11 -17.89
C ILE A 179 27.52 -17.64 -17.77
N LYS A 180 26.55 -17.22 -18.58
CA LYS A 180 26.09 -15.82 -18.64
C LYS A 180 25.10 -15.48 -17.53
N GLU A 181 24.28 -16.45 -17.14
CA GLU A 181 23.25 -16.26 -16.14
C GLU A 181 22.84 -17.60 -15.52
N ALA A 182 22.64 -17.64 -14.20
CA ALA A 182 22.05 -18.78 -13.51
C ALA A 182 20.97 -18.30 -12.54
N LYS A 183 19.78 -18.89 -12.67
CA LYS A 183 18.60 -18.58 -11.86
C LYS A 183 17.93 -19.84 -11.37
N ARG A 184 17.31 -19.77 -10.19
CA ARG A 184 16.54 -20.87 -9.58
C ARG A 184 15.16 -20.40 -9.15
N GLN A 185 14.18 -21.27 -9.33
CA GLN A 185 12.80 -21.09 -8.91
C GLN A 185 12.31 -22.33 -8.13
N THR A 186 11.39 -22.13 -7.19
CA THR A 186 10.68 -23.21 -6.49
C THR A 186 9.35 -23.52 -7.20
N VAL A 187 9.18 -24.73 -7.74
CA VAL A 187 7.96 -25.19 -8.46
C VAL A 187 7.70 -26.68 -8.20
N ALA A 188 7.18 -27.02 -7.00
CA ALA A 188 7.06 -28.43 -6.56
C ALA A 188 8.38 -29.21 -6.72
N GLY A 189 9.49 -28.54 -6.44
CA GLY A 189 10.85 -28.93 -6.77
C GLY A 189 11.69 -27.70 -7.12
N TRP A 190 12.92 -27.91 -7.59
CA TRP A 190 13.78 -26.83 -8.07
C TRP A 190 13.77 -26.77 -9.59
N ASN A 191 13.48 -25.59 -10.14
CA ASN A 191 13.61 -25.29 -11.56
C ASN A 191 14.80 -24.36 -11.77
N TYR A 192 15.68 -24.71 -12.71
CA TYR A 192 16.89 -23.95 -13.01
C TYR A 192 16.80 -23.37 -14.41
N ALA A 193 17.02 -22.06 -14.52
CA ALA A 193 17.17 -21.37 -15.80
C ALA A 193 18.60 -20.87 -15.92
N ILE A 194 19.36 -21.46 -16.85
CA ILE A 194 20.79 -21.20 -17.02
C ILE A 194 21.02 -20.76 -18.47
N LYS A 195 21.67 -19.62 -18.67
CA LYS A 195 22.15 -19.17 -19.97
C LYS A 195 23.65 -19.38 -20.02
N TYR A 196 24.11 -20.07 -21.05
CA TYR A 196 25.50 -20.46 -21.19
C TYR A 196 25.89 -20.50 -22.67
N GLU A 197 27.19 -20.46 -22.90
CA GLU A 197 27.81 -20.53 -24.22
C GLU A 197 28.64 -21.80 -24.33
N ILE A 198 28.48 -22.49 -25.46
CA ILE A 198 29.28 -23.66 -25.83
C ILE A 198 29.95 -23.38 -27.17
N GLU A 199 31.16 -23.91 -27.32
CA GLU A 199 31.93 -23.79 -28.55
C GLU A 199 32.39 -25.16 -29.03
N GLU A 200 32.56 -25.25 -30.36
CA GLU A 200 33.09 -26.43 -31.04
C GLU A 200 34.52 -26.73 -30.58
N THR A 201 34.83 -28.03 -30.49
CA THR A 201 36.16 -28.51 -30.12
C THR A 201 36.83 -29.23 -31.28
N ASN A 202 38.12 -29.47 -31.16
CA ASN A 202 38.89 -30.29 -32.11
C ASN A 202 38.56 -31.80 -32.04
N CYS A 203 37.61 -32.23 -31.20
CA CYS A 203 37.21 -33.64 -31.08
C CYS A 203 35.98 -33.95 -31.94
N SER A 204 36.09 -34.95 -32.81
CA SER A 204 34.96 -35.50 -33.58
C SER A 204 34.24 -36.60 -32.79
N LYS A 205 32.91 -36.70 -32.98
CA LYS A 205 32.08 -37.76 -32.40
C LYS A 205 32.44 -39.16 -32.90
N ASP A 206 33.06 -39.28 -34.07
CA ASP A 206 33.52 -40.57 -34.61
C ASP A 206 34.72 -41.12 -33.83
N GLN A 207 35.53 -40.23 -33.27
CA GLN A 207 36.75 -40.57 -32.54
C GLN A 207 36.56 -40.58 -31.03
N PHE A 208 35.66 -39.73 -30.52
CA PHE A 208 35.43 -39.53 -29.10
C PHE A 208 33.95 -39.68 -28.77
N GLN A 209 33.63 -40.59 -27.86
CA GLN A 209 32.26 -40.79 -27.38
C GLN A 209 31.76 -39.66 -26.47
N ASP A 210 32.68 -38.98 -25.78
CA ASP A 210 32.39 -37.84 -24.90
C ASP A 210 33.62 -36.91 -24.81
N LEU A 211 33.45 -35.74 -24.20
CA LEU A 211 34.52 -34.79 -23.96
C LEU A 211 35.64 -35.40 -23.10
N THR A 212 36.87 -35.26 -23.57
CA THR A 212 38.09 -35.62 -22.84
C THR A 212 38.91 -34.36 -22.53
N PRO A 213 39.91 -34.43 -21.64
CA PRO A 213 40.82 -33.31 -21.38
C PRO A 213 41.59 -32.82 -22.63
N GLU A 214 41.66 -33.63 -23.69
CA GLU A 214 42.33 -33.30 -24.94
C GLU A 214 41.46 -32.44 -25.88
N CYS A 215 40.14 -32.39 -25.65
CA CYS A 215 39.19 -31.61 -26.43
C CYS A 215 39.30 -30.12 -26.12
N LYS A 216 40.01 -29.39 -26.98
CA LYS A 216 40.23 -27.95 -26.91
C LYS A 216 39.28 -27.24 -27.86
N THR A 217 38.89 -26.03 -27.48
CA THR A 217 38.06 -25.18 -28.34
C THR A 217 38.86 -24.82 -29.56
N THR A 218 38.24 -24.92 -30.73
CA THR A 218 38.79 -24.36 -31.95
C THR A 218 38.49 -22.87 -31.92
N SER A 219 39.52 -22.04 -31.75
CA SER A 219 39.38 -20.58 -31.82
C SER A 219 38.68 -20.20 -33.13
N ARG A 220 37.60 -19.43 -33.06
CA ARG A 220 37.19 -18.61 -34.22
C ARG A 220 38.36 -17.68 -34.53
N GLY A 221 38.93 -17.84 -35.73
CA GLY A 221 39.82 -16.83 -36.31
C GLY A 221 39.11 -15.49 -36.45
#